data_AF-A0A011QAG1-F1
#
_entry.id   AF-A0A011QAG1-F1
#
_cell.length_a   1.000
_cell.length_b   1.000
_cell.length_c   1.000
_cell.angle_alpha   90.00
_cell.angle_beta   90.00
_cell.angle_gamma   90.00
#
_symmetry.space_group_name_H-M   'P 1'
#
loop_
_entity.id
_entity.type
_entity.pdbx_description
1 polymer ?
#
loop_
_entity_poly.entity_id
_entity_poly.type
_entity_poly.pdbx_seq_one_letter_code
_entity_poly.pdbx_strand_id
1 'polypeptide(L)' 'MAGTVVAAKNGLTISSGLSVDTTTGLITITPAPLITDAITAGCQFDIPCRFNSKIEVTAVDISLRDCHSFDLIERLNP' A
#
# COMPACT_ATOMS: atom_id res chain seq x y z
N MET A 1 0.76 6.32 7.70
CA MET A 1 -0.32 7.31 7.89
C MET A 1 -1.43 6.66 8.71
N ALA A 2 -2.04 7.35 9.67
CA ALA A 2 -3.20 6.80 10.39
C ALA A 2 -4.47 6.89 9.52
N GLY A 3 -5.40 5.95 9.69
CA GLY A 3 -6.73 6.01 9.05
C GLY A 3 -6.84 5.46 7.63
N THR A 4 -5.83 4.74 7.11
CA THR A 4 -5.88 4.13 5.77
C THR A 4 -6.35 2.68 5.78
N VAL A 5 -6.57 2.10 6.96
CA VAL A 5 -7.00 0.70 7.09
C VAL A 5 -8.43 0.57 6.60
N VAL A 6 -8.66 -0.38 5.70
CA VAL A 6 -9.98 -0.79 5.24
C VAL A 6 -10.09 -2.29 5.45
N ALA A 7 -11.22 -2.73 6.00
CA ALA A 7 -11.54 -4.14 6.14
C ALA A 7 -12.90 -4.43 5.53
N ALA A 8 -13.08 -5.65 5.02
CA ALA A 8 -14.33 -6.14 4.48
C ALA A 8 -14.67 -7.52 5.04
N LYS A 9 -15.96 -7.77 5.18
CA LYS A 9 -16.55 -9.05 5.58
C LYS A 9 -17.39 -9.58 4.43
N ASN A 10 -17.07 -10.77 3.93
CA ASN A 10 -17.72 -11.40 2.78
C ASN A 10 -17.80 -10.45 1.56
N GLY A 11 -16.72 -9.69 1.33
CA GLY A 11 -16.63 -8.72 0.23
C GLY A 11 -17.31 -7.36 0.48
N LEU A 12 -17.97 -7.17 1.63
CA LEU A 12 -18.60 -5.89 2.00
C LEU A 12 -17.76 -5.12 3.01
N THR A 13 -17.47 -3.85 2.71
CA THR A 13 -16.68 -2.98 3.60
C THR A 13 -17.34 -2.81 4.97
N ILE A 14 -16.53 -2.94 6.03
CA ILE A 14 -16.94 -2.70 7.41
C ILE A 14 -16.83 -1.20 7.69
N SER A 15 -17.95 -0.49 7.62
CA SER A 15 -18.02 0.97 7.85
C SER A 15 -18.22 1.37 9.32
N SER A 16 -18.59 0.41 10.18
CA SER A 16 -18.79 0.60 11.61
C SER A 16 -18.35 -0.65 12.38
N GLY A 17 -17.90 -0.47 13.62
CA GLY A 17 -17.43 -1.58 14.46
C GLY A 17 -16.00 -2.05 14.16
N LEU A 18 -15.24 -1.30 13.37
CA LEU A 18 -13.82 -1.52 13.12
C LEU A 18 -12.98 -0.59 14.00
N SER A 19 -12.04 -1.14 14.77
CA SER A 19 -11.03 -0.36 15.48
C SER A 19 -9.63 -0.88 15.19
N VAL A 20 -8.67 0.04 15.09
CA VAL A 20 -7.27 -0.28 14.78
C VAL A 20 -6.38 0.28 15.88
N ASP A 21 -5.59 -0.58 16.52
CA ASP A 21 -4.44 -0.12 17.29
C ASP A 21 -3.29 0.16 16.32
N THR A 22 -3.02 1.44 16.06
CA THR A 22 -1.98 1.87 15.12
C THR A 22 -0.55 1.64 15.61
N THR A 23 -0.38 1.26 16.88
CA THR A 23 0.94 0.94 17.46
C THR A 23 1.33 -0.49 17.16
N THR A 24 0.37 -1.42 17.24
CA THR A 24 0.59 -2.86 17.06
C THR A 24 0.13 -3.38 15.71
N GLY A 25 -0.74 -2.64 15.01
CA GLY A 25 -1.42 -3.08 13.79
C GLY A 25 -2.63 -3.99 14.06
N LEU A 26 -3.05 -4.17 15.32
CA LEU A 26 -4.18 -5.04 15.66
C LEU A 26 -5.52 -4.43 15.19
N ILE A 27 -6.27 -5.21 14.43
CA ILE A 27 -7.63 -4.88 13.98
C ILE A 27 -8.64 -5.64 14.84
N THR A 28 -9.60 -4.93 15.44
CA THR A 28 -10.74 -5.52 16.16
C THR A 28 -12.03 -5.20 15.42
N ILE A 29 -12.89 -6.21 15.24
CA ILE A 29 -14.18 -6.13 14.55
C ILE A 29 -15.30 -6.46 15.53
N THR A 30 -16.31 -5.59 15.60
CA THR A 30 -17.49 -5.72 16.46
C THR A 30 -18.77 -5.52 15.66
N PRO A 31 -19.76 -6.43 15.73
CA PRO A 31 -19.75 -7.71 16.45
C PRO A 31 -18.72 -8.70 15.90
N ALA A 32 -18.33 -9.67 16.73
CA ALA A 32 -17.38 -10.69 16.33
C ALA A 32 -17.85 -11.41 15.04
N PRO A 33 -16.98 -11.56 14.03
CA PRO A 33 -17.30 -12.32 12.83
C PRO A 33 -17.64 -13.78 13.16
N LEU A 34 -18.48 -14.41 12.33
CA LEU A 34 -18.75 -15.83 12.42
C LEU A 34 -17.58 -16.64 11.83
N ILE A 35 -17.45 -17.91 12.21
CA ILE A 35 -16.41 -18.80 11.67
C ILE A 35 -16.47 -18.96 10.14
N THR A 36 -17.62 -18.72 9.53
CA THR A 36 -17.83 -18.77 8.09
C THR A 36 -17.61 -17.43 7.38
N ASP A 37 -17.42 -16.33 8.12
CA ASP A 37 -17.19 -15.01 7.54
C ASP A 37 -15.75 -14.92 7.01
N ALA A 38 -15.60 -14.56 5.73
CA ALA A 38 -14.31 -14.25 5.13
C ALA A 38 -13.96 -12.78 5.42
N ILE A 39 -12.83 -12.56 6.11
CA ILE A 39 -12.31 -11.22 6.41
C ILE A 39 -11.15 -10.90 5.50
N THR A 40 -11.22 -9.75 4.82
CA THR A 40 -10.09 -9.15 4.11
C THR A 40 -9.79 -7.80 4.72
N ALA A 41 -8.51 -7.42 4.76
CA ALA A 41 -8.08 -6.11 5.23
C ALA A 41 -6.88 -5.62 4.41
N GLY A 42 -6.76 -4.31 4.29
CA GLY A 42 -5.66 -3.65 3.61
C GLY A 42 -5.39 -2.29 4.22
N CYS A 43 -4.19 -1.76 3.95
CA CYS A 43 -3.79 -0.42 4.33
C CYS A 43 -2.81 0.13 3.29
N GLN A 44 -2.57 1.44 3.32
CA GLN A 44 -1.51 2.03 2.53
C GLN A 44 -0.18 1.80 3.27
N PHE A 45 0.83 1.34 2.54
CA PHE A 45 2.18 1.14 3.04
C PHE A 45 3.17 1.58 1.98
N ASP A 46 4.29 2.12 2.43
CA ASP A 46 5.40 2.50 1.57
C ASP A 46 6.36 1.32 1.44
N ILE A 47 6.75 0.99 0.20
CA ILE A 47 7.73 -0.05 -0.08
C ILE A 47 9.08 0.60 -0.36
N PRO A 48 10.15 0.27 0.38
CA PRO A 48 11.50 0.69 0.02
C PRO A 48 11.83 0.18 -1.38
N CYS A 49 12.19 1.10 -2.29
CA CYS A 49 12.53 0.77 -3.66
C CYS A 49 13.80 1.49 -4.11
N ARG A 50 14.39 1.02 -5.21
CA ARG A 50 15.47 1.71 -5.93
C ARG A 50 15.24 1.62 -7.43
N PHE A 51 15.92 2.47 -8.21
CA PHE A 51 16.00 2.27 -9.66
C PHE A 51 16.69 0.94 -9.98
N ASN A 52 16.12 0.21 -10.93
CA ASN A 52 16.68 -1.06 -11.41
C ASN A 52 17.99 -0.84 -12.19
N SER A 53 18.17 0.36 -12.75
CA SER A 53 19.34 0.74 -13.54
C SER A 53 19.66 2.23 -13.36
N LYS A 54 20.74 2.68 -14.01
CA LYS A 54 21.03 4.11 -14.12
C LYS A 54 19.96 4.78 -14.97
N ILE A 55 19.52 5.97 -14.56
CA ILE A 55 18.65 6.81 -15.38
C ILE A 55 19.48 7.38 -16.53
N GLU A 56 19.08 7.06 -17.76
CA GLU A 56 19.64 7.67 -18.95
C GLU A 56 18.88 8.95 -19.28
N VAL A 57 19.60 10.02 -19.57
CA VAL A 57 19.00 11.34 -19.84
C VAL A 57 19.56 11.87 -21.15
N THR A 58 18.66 12.20 -22.08
CA THR A 58 19.01 12.74 -23.40
C THR A 58 18.55 14.19 -23.52
N ALA A 59 19.41 15.06 -24.05
CA ALA A 59 19.05 16.42 -24.42
C ALA A 59 18.36 16.44 -25.78
N VAL A 60 17.07 16.75 -25.78
CA VAL A 60 16.26 16.83 -27.01
C VAL A 60 16.24 18.27 -27.55
N ASP A 61 16.24 19.25 -26.65
CA ASP A 61 16.28 20.69 -26.95
C ASP A 61 17.13 21.42 -25.89
N ILE A 62 17.45 22.70 -26.05
CA ILE A 62 18.16 23.48 -25.02
C ILE A 62 17.44 23.43 -23.65
N SER A 63 16.11 23.37 -23.68
CA SER A 63 15.25 23.39 -22.50
C SER A 63 14.61 22.04 -22.14
N LEU A 64 14.80 21.01 -22.98
CA LEU A 64 14.11 19.72 -22.82
C LEU A 64 15.09 18.56 -22.63
N ARG A 65 14.85 17.78 -21.58
CA ARG A 65 15.57 16.54 -21.27
C ARG A 65 14.55 15.41 -21.20
N ASP A 66 14.84 14.31 -21.87
CA ASP A 66 14.04 13.09 -21.81
C ASP A 66 14.79 12.01 -21.01
N CYS A 67 14.06 11.22 -20.23
CA CYS A 67 14.58 10.09 -19.47
C CYS A 67 13.84 8.77 -19.76
N HIS A 68 12.99 8.77 -20.79
CA HIS A 68 12.24 7.61 -21.26
C HIS A 68 11.49 6.87 -20.14
N SER A 69 11.50 5.54 -20.14
CA SER A 69 10.98 4.70 -19.07
C SER A 69 12.11 4.25 -18.14
N PHE A 70 11.82 4.20 -16.85
CA PHE A 70 12.68 3.57 -15.85
C PHE A 70 11.86 2.55 -15.06
N ASP A 71 12.55 1.52 -14.57
CA ASP A 71 11.95 0.51 -13.71
C ASP A 71 12.39 0.71 -12.26
N LEU A 72 11.46 0.46 -11.34
CA LEU A 72 11.75 0.38 -9.91
C LEU A 72 11.76 -1.09 -9.49
N ILE A 73 12.72 -1.41 -8.62
CA ILE A 73 12.77 -2.71 -7.95
C ILE A 73 12.55 -2.50 -6.45
N GLU A 74 11.67 -3.32 -5.90
CA GLU A 74 11.46 -3.42 -4.45
C GLU A 74 12.73 -3.93 -3.76
N ARG A 75 13.02 -3.37 -2.58
CA ARG A 75 14.10 -3.83 -1.71
C ARG A 75 13.51 -4.68 -0.59
N LEU A 76 13.39 -5.98 -0.85
CA LEU A 76 13.05 -6.99 0.16
C LEU A 76 14.17 -7.02 1.22
N ASN A 77 13.83 -6.90 2.50
CA ASN A 77 14.76 -6.78 3.64
C ASN A 77 15.78 -5.62 3.50
N PRO A 78 15.32 -4.37 3.69
CA PRO A 78 16.15 -3.16 3.57
C PRO A 78 17.35 -3.08 4.51
#